data_AF-A0A2S8PNI8-F1
#
_entry.id   AF-A0A2S8PNI8-F1
#
_cell.length_a   1.000
_cell.length_b   1.000
_cell.length_c   1.000
_cell.angle_alpha   90.00
_cell.angle_beta   90.00
_cell.angle_gamma   90.00
#
_symmetry.space_group_name_H-M   'P 1'
#
loop_
_entity.id
_entity.type
_entity.pdbx_description
1 polymer ?
#
loop_
_entity_poly.entity_id
_entity_poly.type
_entity_poly.pdbx_seq_one_letter_code
_entity_poly.pdbx_strand_id
1 'polypeptide(L)'
;MLPIKIKEADKRLHLPDDFADRRLGDYLTAVNYTDYALGTFIDKLKRSGLWDTSVVVIYGDHFGLHKRYHRPATVSKALGIPYHKHISTYNVPLIIHLPGQHEGKRIERTGGQIDILPTVANVMGIDLKQENFTTFGHDLANVDHNIVGSRYYMPAGSFFNDDIVFVAGKNGFEDGKAYDLRTLLPVQNVERYRPDFEFIQKRMGLSDRYVKRLPARPGVKLESQSKQEPAGAKAPPKAETKPGAKPGEKQAGDDGPAGPRAKPSPNGKAGKDGSKERIKQPAADHPAR
;
A
#
# COMPACT_ATOMS: atom_id res chain seq x y z
N MET A 1 -6.18 0.80 17.15
CA MET A 1 -7.45 0.52 16.47
C MET A 1 -8.50 0.34 17.53
N LEU A 2 -9.46 1.25 17.60
CA LEU A 2 -10.64 1.10 18.46
C LEU A 2 -11.48 -0.06 17.90
N PRO A 3 -12.20 -0.84 18.74
CA PRO A 3 -13.14 -1.84 18.22
C PRO A 3 -14.24 -1.11 17.44
N ILE A 4 -14.31 -1.30 16.13
CA ILE A 4 -15.36 -0.72 15.29
C ILE A 4 -16.58 -1.64 15.41
N LYS A 5 -17.51 -1.29 16.29
CA LYS A 5 -18.73 -2.07 16.48
C LYS A 5 -19.90 -1.41 15.77
N ILE A 6 -20.37 -2.05 14.71
CA ILE A 6 -21.63 -1.71 14.03
C ILE A 6 -22.78 -2.31 14.83
N LYS A 7 -23.86 -1.55 15.03
CA LYS A 7 -25.07 -2.04 15.71
C LYS A 7 -25.68 -3.17 14.89
N GLU A 8 -26.30 -4.16 15.55
CA GLU A 8 -26.87 -5.32 14.84
C GLU A 8 -27.86 -4.93 13.74
N ALA A 9 -28.72 -3.93 13.99
CA ALA A 9 -29.68 -3.44 13.00
C ALA A 9 -29.04 -2.79 11.76
N ASP A 10 -27.78 -2.36 11.85
CA ASP A 10 -27.03 -1.71 10.78
C ASP A 10 -26.10 -2.69 10.05
N LYS A 11 -25.97 -3.95 10.53
CA LYS A 11 -25.17 -4.96 9.87
C LYS A 11 -25.87 -5.48 8.63
N ARG A 12 -25.14 -5.48 7.51
CA ARG A 12 -25.63 -5.95 6.21
C ARG A 12 -24.81 -7.12 5.66
N LEU A 13 -23.59 -7.31 6.17
CA LEU A 13 -22.72 -8.43 5.87
C LEU A 13 -23.02 -9.59 6.83
N HIS A 14 -23.42 -10.73 6.29
CA HIS A 14 -23.51 -11.98 7.04
C HIS A 14 -22.19 -12.75 6.87
N LEU A 15 -21.46 -12.90 7.97
CA LEU A 15 -20.27 -13.74 8.02
C LEU A 15 -20.67 -15.17 8.39
N PRO A 16 -19.91 -16.20 7.95
CA PRO A 16 -20.12 -17.57 8.41
C PRO A 16 -20.10 -17.67 9.94
N ASP A 17 -20.95 -18.54 10.50
CA ASP A 17 -21.02 -18.74 11.96
C ASP A 17 -19.68 -19.22 12.56
N ASP A 18 -18.86 -19.90 11.76
CA ASP A 18 -17.53 -20.39 12.12
C ASP A 18 -16.40 -19.38 11.80
N PHE A 19 -16.72 -18.12 11.49
CA PHE A 19 -15.74 -17.08 11.22
C PHE A 19 -14.89 -16.78 12.48
N ALA A 20 -13.77 -17.47 12.59
CA ALA A 20 -12.99 -17.56 13.83
C ALA A 20 -12.34 -16.22 14.29
N ASP A 21 -12.01 -15.31 13.36
CA ASP A 21 -11.35 -14.04 13.71
C ASP A 21 -12.39 -12.92 13.90
N ARG A 22 -12.84 -12.79 15.15
CA ARG A 22 -13.80 -11.74 15.54
C ARG A 22 -13.37 -10.32 15.14
N ARG A 23 -12.07 -9.99 15.24
CA ARG A 23 -11.60 -8.63 14.94
C ARG A 23 -11.63 -8.36 13.45
N LEU A 24 -11.23 -9.35 12.66
CA LEU A 24 -11.35 -9.28 11.21
C LEU A 24 -12.83 -9.18 10.81
N GLY A 25 -13.72 -9.94 11.47
CA GLY A 25 -15.16 -9.89 11.20
C GLY A 25 -15.79 -8.52 11.52
N ASP A 26 -15.44 -7.94 12.68
CA ASP A 26 -15.84 -6.59 13.05
C ASP A 26 -15.35 -5.56 12.00
N TYR A 27 -14.11 -5.70 11.53
CA TYR A 27 -13.55 -4.84 10.47
C TYR A 27 -14.30 -4.97 9.13
N LEU A 28 -14.55 -6.20 8.66
CA LEU A 28 -15.27 -6.44 7.40
C LEU A 28 -16.69 -5.88 7.46
N THR A 29 -17.36 -6.05 8.60
CA THR A 29 -18.70 -5.49 8.84
C THR A 29 -18.68 -3.96 8.79
N ALA A 30 -17.66 -3.34 9.41
CA ALA A 30 -17.49 -1.88 9.40
C ALA A 30 -17.19 -1.31 8.00
N VAL A 31 -16.35 -2.00 7.22
CA VAL A 31 -16.05 -1.62 5.83
C VAL A 31 -17.30 -1.75 4.97
N ASN A 32 -18.06 -2.83 5.12
CA ASN A 32 -19.33 -3.03 4.40
C ASN A 32 -20.37 -1.94 4.73
N TYR A 33 -20.49 -1.56 6.01
CA TYR A 33 -21.35 -0.45 6.40
C TYR A 33 -20.89 0.89 5.79
N THR A 34 -19.58 1.15 5.80
CA THR A 34 -19.00 2.36 5.19
C THR A 34 -19.26 2.41 3.68
N ASP A 35 -19.11 1.29 2.99
CA ASP A 35 -19.41 1.17 1.55
C ASP A 35 -20.88 1.47 1.25
N TYR A 36 -21.81 0.91 2.04
CA TYR A 36 -23.24 1.22 1.93
C TYR A 36 -23.54 2.71 2.17
N ALA A 37 -22.92 3.31 3.20
CA ALA A 37 -23.10 4.74 3.50
C ALA A 37 -22.55 5.63 2.38
N LEU A 38 -21.42 5.25 1.79
CA LEU A 38 -20.81 5.92 0.62
C LEU A 38 -21.72 5.84 -0.60
N GLY A 39 -22.28 4.66 -0.91
CA GLY A 39 -23.26 4.50 -1.98
C GLY A 39 -24.50 5.39 -1.77
N THR A 40 -25.03 5.43 -0.55
CA THR A 40 -26.15 6.30 -0.17
C THR A 40 -25.80 7.79 -0.34
N PHE A 41 -24.58 8.19 -0.02
CA PHE A 41 -24.08 9.55 -0.24
C PHE A 41 -23.98 9.88 -1.74
N ILE A 42 -23.42 9.00 -2.53
CA ILE A 42 -23.33 9.15 -4.00
C ILE A 42 -24.72 9.26 -4.62
N ASP A 43 -25.69 8.46 -4.19
CA ASP A 43 -27.07 8.55 -4.67
C ASP A 43 -27.72 9.91 -4.35
N LYS A 44 -27.38 10.52 -3.21
CA LYS A 44 -27.84 11.87 -2.87
C LYS A 44 -27.18 12.91 -3.78
N LEU A 45 -25.88 12.79 -4.07
CA LEU A 45 -25.20 13.66 -5.03
C LEU A 45 -25.80 13.58 -6.43
N LYS A 46 -26.16 12.37 -6.89
CA LYS A 46 -26.84 12.16 -8.17
C LYS A 46 -28.22 12.82 -8.20
N ARG A 47 -29.04 12.58 -7.17
CA ARG A 47 -30.39 13.19 -7.08
C ARG A 47 -30.36 14.71 -7.01
N SER A 48 -29.32 15.31 -6.44
CA SER A 48 -29.17 16.76 -6.37
C SER A 48 -28.50 17.37 -7.60
N GLY A 49 -28.12 16.55 -8.61
CA GLY A 49 -27.36 17.00 -9.79
C GLY A 49 -25.89 17.34 -9.53
N LEU A 50 -25.40 17.21 -8.29
CA LEU A 50 -24.01 17.55 -7.93
C LEU A 50 -23.00 16.52 -8.45
N TRP A 51 -23.42 15.27 -8.64
CA TRP A 51 -22.57 14.23 -9.21
C TRP A 51 -22.07 14.57 -10.62
N ASP A 52 -22.92 15.23 -11.41
CA ASP A 52 -22.62 15.54 -12.81
C ASP A 52 -21.83 16.85 -12.96
N THR A 53 -21.59 17.58 -11.87
CA THR A 53 -20.88 18.87 -11.88
C THR A 53 -19.70 18.93 -10.92
N SER A 54 -19.38 17.83 -10.23
CA SER A 54 -18.30 17.78 -9.23
C SER A 54 -17.25 16.74 -9.58
N VAL A 55 -15.98 17.10 -9.38
CA VAL A 55 -14.93 16.10 -9.20
C VAL A 55 -15.07 15.51 -7.81
N VAL A 56 -15.18 14.18 -7.70
CA VAL A 56 -15.32 13.47 -6.43
C VAL A 56 -14.10 12.58 -6.22
N VAL A 57 -13.39 12.79 -5.11
CA VAL A 57 -12.19 12.03 -4.74
C VAL A 57 -12.51 11.21 -3.50
N ILE A 58 -12.37 9.89 -3.60
CA ILE A 58 -12.57 8.94 -2.51
C ILE A 58 -11.25 8.23 -2.28
N TYR A 59 -10.73 8.27 -1.06
CA TYR A 59 -9.49 7.58 -0.73
C TYR A 59 -9.50 7.00 0.68
N GLY A 60 -8.78 5.91 0.88
CA GLY A 60 -8.48 5.38 2.21
C GLY A 60 -7.35 6.19 2.87
N ASP A 61 -7.53 6.57 4.12
CA ASP A 61 -6.56 7.36 4.88
C ASP A 61 -5.34 6.54 5.31
N HIS A 62 -5.54 5.28 5.71
CA HIS A 62 -4.47 4.34 6.01
C HIS A 62 -4.97 2.89 6.07
N PHE A 63 -4.04 1.97 6.34
CA PHE A 63 -4.34 0.56 6.51
C PHE A 63 -5.28 0.31 7.70
N GLY A 64 -6.32 -0.52 7.49
CA GLY A 64 -7.23 -0.90 8.56
C GLY A 64 -6.71 -2.07 9.42
N LEU A 65 -6.13 -3.08 8.78
CA LEU A 65 -5.68 -4.31 9.43
C LEU A 65 -4.23 -4.20 9.92
N HIS A 66 -4.04 -3.55 11.07
CA HIS A 66 -2.69 -3.38 11.65
C HIS A 66 -2.04 -4.73 12.00
N LYS A 67 -0.78 -4.95 11.56
CA LYS A 67 0.00 -6.20 11.72
C LYS A 67 0.13 -6.75 13.16
N ARG A 68 -0.01 -5.86 14.15
CA ARG A 68 -0.05 -6.20 15.59
C ARG A 68 -1.23 -7.10 15.95
N TYR A 69 -2.35 -6.96 15.25
CA TYR A 69 -3.60 -7.66 15.56
C TYR A 69 -4.00 -8.65 14.47
N HIS A 70 -3.56 -8.43 13.23
CA HIS A 70 -3.90 -9.26 12.09
C HIS A 70 -2.63 -9.85 11.48
N ARG A 71 -2.42 -11.15 11.66
CA ARG A 71 -1.33 -11.87 10.99
C ARG A 71 -1.70 -12.04 9.51
N PRO A 72 -0.80 -11.74 8.56
CA PRO A 72 -1.08 -11.86 7.14
C PRO A 72 -1.63 -13.23 6.73
N ALA A 73 -1.03 -14.32 7.23
CA ALA A 73 -1.50 -15.68 6.94
C ALA A 73 -2.93 -15.95 7.44
N THR A 74 -3.32 -15.37 8.58
CA THR A 74 -4.69 -15.48 9.12
C THR A 74 -5.67 -14.73 8.22
N VAL A 75 -5.32 -13.53 7.77
CA VAL A 75 -6.14 -12.75 6.83
C VAL A 75 -6.28 -13.49 5.50
N SER A 76 -5.17 -13.99 4.94
CA SER A 76 -5.19 -14.76 3.70
C SER A 76 -6.09 -15.98 3.79
N LYS A 77 -5.97 -16.76 4.88
CA LYS A 77 -6.79 -17.95 5.11
C LYS A 77 -8.28 -17.60 5.25
N ALA A 78 -8.59 -16.56 6.02
CA ALA A 78 -9.97 -16.15 6.27
C ALA A 78 -10.68 -15.60 5.03
N LEU A 79 -9.95 -14.90 4.15
CA LEU A 79 -10.51 -14.26 2.96
C LEU A 79 -10.30 -15.06 1.66
N GLY A 80 -9.47 -16.09 1.67
CA GLY A 80 -9.13 -16.85 0.46
C GLY A 80 -8.30 -16.08 -0.57
N ILE A 81 -7.61 -15.01 -0.17
CA ILE A 81 -6.81 -14.14 -1.06
C ILE A 81 -5.38 -13.97 -0.55
N PRO A 82 -4.39 -13.71 -1.42
CA PRO A 82 -3.05 -13.35 -0.97
C PRO A 82 -3.03 -12.03 -0.19
N TYR A 83 -2.56 -12.06 1.05
CA TYR A 83 -2.35 -10.86 1.87
C TYR A 83 -0.88 -10.72 2.29
N HIS A 84 -0.18 -9.75 1.71
CA HIS A 84 1.24 -9.50 1.98
C HIS A 84 1.42 -8.32 2.95
N LYS A 85 2.23 -8.53 4.00
CA LYS A 85 2.39 -7.58 5.11
C LYS A 85 2.89 -6.18 4.71
N HIS A 86 3.65 -6.07 3.62
CA HIS A 86 4.21 -4.80 3.13
C HIS A 86 3.52 -4.26 1.88
N ILE A 87 2.66 -5.05 1.23
CA ILE A 87 1.99 -4.66 -0.02
C ILE A 87 0.50 -4.49 0.26
N SER A 88 -0.22 -5.60 0.49
CA SER A 88 -1.66 -5.60 0.75
C SER A 88 -2.05 -4.71 1.93
N THR A 89 -1.23 -4.66 2.99
CA THR A 89 -1.50 -3.79 4.13
C THR A 89 -1.53 -2.32 3.73
N TYR A 90 -0.58 -1.85 2.91
CA TYR A 90 -0.40 -0.42 2.62
C TYR A 90 -1.17 0.06 1.39
N ASN A 91 -1.78 -0.86 0.63
CA ASN A 91 -2.60 -0.52 -0.50
C ASN A 91 -3.98 -0.03 -0.03
N VAL A 92 -4.26 1.26 -0.25
CA VAL A 92 -5.53 1.91 0.09
C VAL A 92 -6.23 2.35 -1.19
N PRO A 93 -7.58 2.37 -1.24
CA PRO A 93 -8.27 2.79 -2.44
C PRO A 93 -8.00 4.29 -2.73
N LEU A 94 -7.94 4.62 -4.02
CA LEU A 94 -8.06 5.98 -4.55
C LEU A 94 -8.96 5.89 -5.78
N ILE A 95 -10.09 6.58 -5.74
CA ILE A 95 -11.08 6.65 -6.82
C ILE A 95 -11.34 8.12 -7.09
N ILE A 96 -11.22 8.53 -8.35
CA ILE A 96 -11.48 9.89 -8.80
C ILE A 96 -12.58 9.82 -9.87
N HIS A 97 -13.72 10.43 -9.58
CA HIS A 97 -14.83 10.61 -10.51
C HIS A 97 -14.76 12.00 -11.13
N LEU A 98 -14.96 12.07 -12.46
CA LEU A 98 -14.99 13.30 -13.23
C LEU A 98 -16.40 13.52 -13.83
N PRO A 99 -16.91 14.76 -13.84
CA PRO A 99 -18.10 15.12 -14.61
C PRO A 99 -18.05 14.62 -16.05
N GLY A 100 -19.13 13.99 -16.52
CA GLY A 100 -19.23 13.49 -17.90
C GLY A 100 -18.37 12.26 -18.23
N GLN A 101 -17.66 11.67 -17.26
CA GLN A 101 -16.93 10.42 -17.49
C GLN A 101 -17.89 9.22 -17.46
N HIS A 102 -18.04 8.55 -18.60
CA HIS A 102 -18.92 7.38 -18.74
C HIS A 102 -18.19 6.04 -18.51
N GLU A 103 -16.88 5.99 -18.71
CA GLU A 103 -16.06 4.80 -18.54
C GLU A 103 -14.95 5.02 -17.51
N GLY A 104 -14.77 4.04 -16.62
CA GLY A 104 -13.66 4.05 -15.66
C GLY A 104 -12.37 3.57 -16.31
N LYS A 105 -11.25 4.23 -15.97
CA LYS A 105 -9.91 3.78 -16.33
C LYS A 105 -9.15 3.38 -15.06
N ARG A 106 -8.46 2.24 -15.11
CA ARG A 106 -7.48 1.87 -14.09
C ARG A 106 -6.15 2.56 -14.37
N ILE A 107 -5.63 3.29 -13.40
CA ILE A 107 -4.26 3.80 -13.42
C ILE A 107 -3.36 2.73 -12.81
N GLU A 108 -2.46 2.16 -13.63
CA GLU A 108 -1.54 1.09 -13.22
C GLU A 108 -0.29 1.61 -12.50
N ARG A 109 -0.06 2.93 -12.53
CA ARG A 109 1.05 3.57 -11.81
C ARG A 109 0.86 3.47 -10.31
N THR A 110 1.93 3.21 -9.59
CA THR A 110 1.96 3.33 -8.13
C THR A 110 1.66 4.78 -7.76
N GLY A 111 0.79 4.97 -6.76
CA GLY A 111 0.40 6.28 -6.28
C GLY A 111 0.33 6.33 -4.77
N GLY A 112 0.60 7.49 -4.20
CA GLY A 112 0.47 7.80 -2.79
C GLY A 112 -0.45 9.00 -2.57
N GLN A 113 -0.80 9.26 -1.31
CA GLN A 113 -1.68 10.38 -0.97
C GLN A 113 -1.10 11.75 -1.36
N ILE A 114 0.24 11.88 -1.43
CA ILE A 114 0.90 13.10 -1.89
C ILE A 114 0.64 13.43 -3.36
N ASP A 115 0.21 12.44 -4.14
CA ASP A 115 -0.04 12.55 -5.58
C ASP A 115 -1.49 13.01 -5.87
N ILE A 116 -2.39 13.00 -4.87
CA ILE A 116 -3.78 13.41 -5.02
C ILE A 116 -3.87 14.87 -5.46
N LEU A 117 -3.14 15.78 -4.78
CA LEU A 117 -3.19 17.21 -5.09
C LEU A 117 -2.77 17.52 -6.54
N PRO A 118 -1.56 17.14 -7.03
CA PRO A 118 -1.18 17.42 -8.41
C PRO A 118 -2.10 16.75 -9.44
N THR A 119 -2.61 15.55 -9.16
CA THR A 119 -3.56 14.86 -10.05
C THR A 119 -4.88 15.63 -10.18
N VAL A 120 -5.47 16.05 -9.05
CA VAL A 120 -6.74 16.80 -9.03
C VAL A 120 -6.54 18.20 -9.60
N ALA A 121 -5.43 18.88 -9.30
CA ALA A 121 -5.14 20.20 -9.85
C ALA A 121 -5.10 20.15 -11.39
N ASN A 122 -4.42 19.16 -11.98
CA ASN A 122 -4.39 18.98 -13.42
C ASN A 122 -5.79 18.75 -14.02
N VAL A 123 -6.58 17.86 -13.42
CA VAL A 123 -7.97 17.61 -13.83
C VAL A 123 -8.82 18.90 -13.80
N MET A 124 -8.59 19.75 -12.81
CA MET A 124 -9.31 21.01 -12.63
C MET A 124 -8.75 22.16 -13.49
N GLY A 125 -7.72 21.91 -14.31
CA GLY A 125 -7.08 22.93 -15.14
C GLY A 125 -6.23 23.93 -14.35
N ILE A 126 -5.79 23.58 -13.15
CA ILE A 126 -4.97 24.43 -12.26
C ILE A 126 -3.50 24.06 -12.43
N ASP A 127 -2.69 25.00 -12.94
CA ASP A 127 -1.25 24.84 -13.02
C ASP A 127 -0.58 25.27 -11.70
N LEU A 128 -0.24 24.27 -10.86
CA LEU A 128 0.44 24.50 -9.58
C LEU A 128 1.76 25.28 -9.71
N LYS A 129 2.46 25.21 -10.87
CA LYS A 129 3.69 25.98 -11.07
C LYS A 129 3.39 27.46 -11.26
N GLN A 130 2.33 27.80 -12.01
CA GLN A 130 1.88 29.19 -12.17
C GLN A 130 1.42 29.77 -10.83
N GLU A 131 0.82 28.94 -9.97
CA GLU A 131 0.44 29.31 -8.59
C GLU A 131 1.62 29.38 -7.62
N ASN A 132 2.86 29.16 -8.08
CA ASN A 132 4.07 29.03 -7.23
C ASN A 132 3.90 28.02 -6.07
N PHE A 133 3.08 26.98 -6.28
CA PHE A 133 2.79 25.98 -5.27
C PHE A 133 3.75 24.79 -5.40
N THR A 134 4.52 24.53 -4.35
CA THR A 134 5.44 23.38 -4.31
C THR A 134 4.69 22.11 -3.90
N THR A 135 4.70 21.10 -4.76
CA THR A 135 4.25 19.74 -4.44
C THR A 135 5.41 18.74 -4.48
N PHE A 136 5.29 17.67 -3.69
CA PHE A 136 6.23 16.56 -3.66
C PHE A 136 5.70 15.29 -4.35
N GLY A 137 4.41 15.25 -4.66
CA GLY A 137 3.81 14.18 -5.47
C GLY A 137 3.80 14.52 -6.96
N HIS A 138 3.28 13.60 -7.75
CA HIS A 138 3.16 13.69 -9.20
C HIS A 138 1.70 13.53 -9.64
N ASP A 139 1.36 14.09 -10.80
CA ASP A 139 0.08 13.82 -11.43
C ASP A 139 0.07 12.38 -11.97
N LEU A 140 -0.76 11.52 -11.36
CA LEU A 140 -0.85 10.10 -11.69
C LEU A 140 -1.42 9.85 -13.09
N ALA A 141 -2.13 10.81 -13.67
CA ALA A 141 -2.67 10.67 -15.02
C ALA A 141 -1.60 10.87 -16.12
N ASN A 142 -0.51 11.58 -15.79
CA ASN A 142 0.49 12.03 -16.76
C ASN A 142 1.94 11.69 -16.35
N VAL A 143 2.13 10.71 -15.47
CA VAL A 143 3.46 10.24 -15.04
C VAL A 143 3.80 8.87 -15.65
N ASP A 144 5.01 8.76 -16.22
CA ASP A 144 5.49 7.51 -16.81
C ASP A 144 5.99 6.51 -15.76
N HIS A 145 6.62 7.02 -14.70
CA HIS A 145 7.11 6.24 -13.58
C HIS A 145 6.97 7.01 -12.27
N ASN A 146 6.44 6.37 -11.22
CA ASN A 146 6.27 7.02 -9.92
C ASN A 146 6.95 6.27 -8.77
N ILE A 147 7.35 7.01 -7.73
CA ILE A 147 7.98 6.48 -6.53
C ILE A 147 7.42 7.20 -5.31
N VAL A 148 6.92 6.42 -4.34
CA VAL A 148 6.29 6.92 -3.12
C VAL A 148 7.08 6.43 -1.92
N GLY A 149 7.59 7.37 -1.13
CA GLY A 149 8.32 7.08 0.10
C GLY A 149 7.42 6.71 1.26
N SER A 150 7.85 5.74 2.06
CA SER A 150 7.18 5.32 3.28
C SER A 150 8.11 5.47 4.47
N ARG A 151 7.61 6.07 5.55
CA ARG A 151 8.32 6.28 6.81
C ARG A 151 7.38 6.08 8.00
N TYR A 152 7.93 6.03 9.21
CA TYR A 152 7.22 5.77 10.47
C TYR A 152 6.67 4.34 10.63
N TYR A 153 5.76 3.92 9.76
CA TYR A 153 5.26 2.53 9.76
C TYR A 153 6.19 1.55 9.03
N MET A 154 7.12 2.08 8.24
CA MET A 154 8.24 1.37 7.64
C MET A 154 9.55 2.12 7.99
N PRO A 155 10.70 1.42 8.01
CA PRO A 155 12.00 2.05 8.22
C PRO A 155 12.25 3.17 7.18
N ALA A 156 12.90 4.26 7.60
CA ALA A 156 13.19 5.38 6.72
C ALA A 156 13.98 4.92 5.48
N GLY A 157 13.64 5.46 4.32
CA GLY A 157 14.18 5.03 3.02
C GLY A 157 13.41 3.89 2.37
N SER A 158 12.40 3.31 3.02
CA SER A 158 11.46 2.39 2.36
C SER A 158 10.63 3.14 1.32
N PHE A 159 10.29 2.49 0.20
CA PHE A 159 9.49 3.08 -0.86
C PHE A 159 8.70 2.03 -1.64
N PHE A 160 7.74 2.52 -2.41
CA PHE A 160 7.03 1.80 -3.45
C PHE A 160 7.36 2.48 -4.78
N ASN A 161 7.72 1.72 -5.81
CA ASN A 161 7.74 2.20 -7.19
C ASN A 161 6.71 1.39 -8.00
N ASP A 162 6.73 1.44 -9.33
CA ASP A 162 5.75 0.72 -10.16
C ASP A 162 5.93 -0.82 -10.17
N ASP A 163 7.08 -1.31 -9.72
CA ASP A 163 7.46 -2.72 -9.78
C ASP A 163 7.48 -3.39 -8.40
N ILE A 164 8.01 -2.70 -7.39
CA ILE A 164 8.37 -3.27 -6.10
C ILE A 164 7.94 -2.40 -4.91
N VAL A 165 7.85 -3.04 -3.75
CA VAL A 165 8.08 -2.38 -2.46
C VAL A 165 9.49 -2.71 -2.00
N PHE A 166 10.26 -1.69 -1.66
CA PHE A 166 11.54 -1.81 -0.96
C PHE A 166 11.35 -1.47 0.52
N VAL A 167 11.79 -2.37 1.39
CA VAL A 167 11.80 -2.21 2.85
C VAL A 167 13.24 -2.07 3.30
N ALA A 168 13.62 -0.86 3.74
CA ALA A 168 14.96 -0.61 4.24
C ALA A 168 15.27 -1.47 5.47
N GLY A 169 16.50 -1.97 5.57
CA GLY A 169 16.99 -2.73 6.70
C GLY A 169 17.54 -1.84 7.81
N LYS A 170 18.25 -2.42 8.77
CA LYS A 170 18.88 -1.66 9.87
C LYS A 170 20.03 -0.80 9.37
N ASN A 171 20.74 -1.27 8.34
CA ASN A 171 21.84 -0.59 7.68
C ASN A 171 21.37 0.15 6.40
N GLY A 172 20.07 0.45 6.30
CA GLY A 172 19.50 1.17 5.17
C GLY A 172 19.34 0.27 3.96
N PHE A 173 20.05 0.58 2.87
CA PHE A 173 19.90 -0.15 1.62
C PHE A 173 20.55 -1.54 1.67
N GLU A 174 21.73 -1.65 2.29
CA GLU A 174 22.60 -2.83 2.21
C GLU A 174 21.98 -4.13 2.75
N ASP A 175 21.12 -4.03 3.75
CA ASP A 175 20.37 -5.16 4.33
C ASP A 175 18.86 -5.04 4.10
N GLY A 176 18.46 -4.18 3.17
CA GLY A 176 17.07 -4.01 2.76
C GLY A 176 16.54 -5.16 1.91
N LYS A 177 15.21 -5.24 1.82
CA LYS A 177 14.52 -6.31 1.10
C LYS A 177 13.48 -5.73 0.16
N ALA A 178 13.41 -6.26 -1.06
CA ALA A 178 12.38 -5.89 -2.03
C ALA A 178 11.42 -7.05 -2.30
N TYR A 179 10.18 -6.70 -2.60
CA TYR A 179 9.14 -7.63 -3.03
C TYR A 179 8.42 -7.05 -4.23
N ASP A 180 8.17 -7.88 -5.23
CA ASP A 180 7.44 -7.52 -6.44
C ASP A 180 5.96 -7.28 -6.11
N LEU A 181 5.40 -6.16 -6.58
CA LEU A 181 4.04 -5.73 -6.24
C LEU A 181 2.96 -6.64 -6.80
N ARG A 182 3.24 -7.36 -7.88
CA ARG A 182 2.27 -8.20 -8.61
C ARG A 182 2.30 -9.63 -8.12
N THR A 183 3.50 -10.21 -8.02
CA THR A 183 3.70 -11.61 -7.63
C THR A 183 3.80 -11.78 -6.12
N LEU A 184 4.06 -10.70 -5.37
CA LEU A 184 4.29 -10.70 -3.93
C LEU A 184 5.54 -11.49 -3.49
N LEU A 185 6.41 -11.85 -4.44
CA LEU A 185 7.61 -12.65 -4.19
C LEU A 185 8.83 -11.75 -3.91
N PRO A 186 9.81 -12.25 -3.14
CA PRO A 186 11.07 -11.54 -2.93
C PRO A 186 11.82 -11.30 -4.25
N VAL A 187 12.38 -10.10 -4.40
CA VAL A 187 13.24 -9.76 -5.53
C VAL A 187 14.70 -10.04 -5.17
N GLN A 188 15.40 -10.78 -6.04
CA GLN A 188 16.78 -11.21 -5.79
C GLN A 188 17.80 -10.09 -6.05
N ASN A 189 17.70 -9.42 -7.20
CA ASN A 189 18.57 -8.31 -7.55
C ASN A 189 17.97 -6.99 -7.05
N VAL A 190 18.22 -6.68 -5.78
CA VAL A 190 17.76 -5.43 -5.15
C VAL A 190 18.59 -4.24 -5.61
N GLU A 191 19.86 -4.46 -5.95
CA GLU A 191 20.85 -3.42 -6.30
C GLU A 191 20.37 -2.50 -7.43
N ARG A 192 19.61 -3.02 -8.40
CA ARG A 192 19.00 -2.21 -9.48
C ARG A 192 18.12 -1.05 -8.99
N TYR A 193 17.65 -1.10 -7.74
CA TYR A 193 16.77 -0.09 -7.14
C TYR A 193 17.49 0.85 -6.17
N ARG A 194 18.83 0.82 -6.11
CA ARG A 194 19.61 1.80 -5.34
C ARG A 194 19.32 3.25 -5.75
N PRO A 195 19.19 3.59 -7.05
CA PRO A 195 18.83 4.95 -7.45
C PRO A 195 17.50 5.44 -6.85
N ASP A 196 16.49 4.56 -6.76
CA ASP A 196 15.18 4.89 -6.18
C ASP A 196 15.28 5.16 -4.68
N PHE A 197 16.09 4.37 -3.97
CA PHE A 197 16.38 4.58 -2.55
C PHE A 197 17.05 5.94 -2.29
N GLU A 198 18.06 6.29 -3.09
CA GLU A 198 18.76 7.58 -2.97
C GLU A 198 17.84 8.75 -3.32
N PHE A 199 17.04 8.59 -4.38
CA PHE A 199 16.03 9.57 -4.78
C PHE A 199 15.04 9.85 -3.65
N ILE A 200 14.49 8.79 -3.03
CA ILE A 200 13.46 8.99 -2.01
C ILE A 200 14.02 9.58 -0.72
N GLN A 201 15.24 9.19 -0.33
CA GLN A 201 15.93 9.79 0.82
C GLN A 201 16.15 11.29 0.59
N LYS A 202 16.61 11.69 -0.60
CA LYS A 202 16.78 13.09 -0.98
C LYS A 202 15.45 13.85 -0.97
N ARG A 203 14.39 13.27 -1.56
CA ARG A 203 13.05 13.87 -1.62
C ARG A 203 12.44 14.07 -0.24
N MET A 204 12.48 13.06 0.63
CA MET A 204 12.00 13.17 2.01
C MET A 204 12.78 14.24 2.79
N GLY A 205 14.10 14.29 2.65
CA GLY A 205 14.91 15.33 3.27
C GLY A 205 14.61 16.74 2.77
N LEU A 206 14.28 16.90 1.48
CA LEU A 206 13.81 18.18 0.92
C LEU A 206 12.44 18.56 1.48
N SER A 207 11.51 17.62 1.58
CA SER A 207 10.18 17.84 2.16
C SER A 207 10.28 18.34 3.60
N ASP A 208 11.12 17.70 4.42
CA ASP A 208 11.28 18.10 5.82
C ASP A 208 11.88 19.51 5.94
N ARG A 209 12.85 19.86 5.09
CA ARG A 209 13.42 21.22 5.05
C ARG A 209 12.42 22.25 4.55
N TYR A 210 11.62 21.91 3.54
CA TYR A 210 10.60 22.79 3.00
C TYR A 210 9.57 23.15 4.07
N VAL A 211 8.97 22.14 4.72
CA VAL A 211 7.95 22.35 5.77
C VAL A 211 8.52 23.15 6.95
N LYS A 212 9.75 22.88 7.37
CA LYS A 212 10.41 23.62 8.47
C LYS A 212 10.70 25.10 8.13
N ARG A 213 10.72 25.47 6.86
CA ARG A 213 10.98 26.84 6.39
C ARG A 213 9.71 27.61 6.03
N LEU A 214 8.54 26.98 6.10
CA LEU A 214 7.27 27.68 5.89
C LEU A 214 7.10 28.77 6.96
N PRO A 215 6.53 29.93 6.60
CA PRO A 215 6.23 30.96 7.59
C PRO A 215 5.29 30.40 8.66
N ALA A 216 5.49 30.81 9.92
CA ALA A 216 4.55 30.48 10.98
C ALA A 216 3.18 31.04 10.61
N ARG A 217 2.14 30.21 10.73
CA ARG A 217 0.76 30.68 10.53
C ARG A 217 0.45 31.73 11.61
N PRO A 218 -0.09 32.91 11.25
CA PRO A 218 -0.52 33.90 12.23
C PRO A 218 -1.47 33.25 13.25
N GLY A 219 -1.21 33.46 14.55
CA GLY A 219 -2.02 32.90 15.64
C GLY A 219 -1.67 31.48 16.08
N VAL A 220 -0.73 30.79 15.43
CA VAL A 220 -0.22 29.48 15.89
C VAL A 220 1.08 29.71 16.66
N LYS A 221 1.04 29.58 18.00
CA LYS A 221 2.27 29.42 18.78
C LYS A 221 2.87 28.05 18.43
N LEU A 222 3.96 28.05 17.67
CA LEU A 222 4.78 26.85 17.55
C LEU A 222 5.32 26.53 18.94
N GLU A 223 4.82 25.47 19.57
CA GLU A 223 5.48 24.94 20.76
C GLU A 223 6.94 24.66 20.39
N SER A 224 7.85 25.28 21.13
CA SER A 224 9.28 24.96 21.02
C SER A 224 9.41 23.47 21.25
N GLN A 225 9.77 22.72 20.21
CA GLN A 225 10.06 21.31 20.33
C GLN A 225 11.18 21.17 21.36
N SER A 226 10.83 20.68 22.55
CA SER A 226 11.82 20.17 23.47
C SER A 226 12.67 19.17 22.69
N LYS A 227 13.99 19.24 22.86
CA LYS A 227 14.93 18.27 22.29
C LYS A 227 14.44 16.87 22.65
N GLN A 228 13.75 16.19 21.74
CA GLN A 228 13.53 14.77 21.84
C GLN A 228 14.86 14.14 21.44
N GLU A 229 15.64 13.77 22.45
CA GLU A 229 16.73 12.80 22.31
C GLU A 229 16.20 11.56 21.58
N PRO A 230 17.04 10.89 20.76
CA PRO A 230 16.63 9.65 20.12
C PRO A 230 16.19 8.68 21.21
N ALA A 231 15.01 8.07 21.02
CA ALA A 231 14.46 7.09 21.93
C ALA A 231 15.46 5.93 22.08
N GLY A 232 16.31 6.01 23.10
CA GLY A 232 17.08 4.89 23.60
C GLY A 232 16.10 3.78 23.91
N ALA A 233 16.42 2.57 23.46
CA ALA A 233 15.64 1.37 23.71
C ALA A 233 15.41 1.21 25.22
N LYS A 234 14.26 1.67 25.72
CA LYS A 234 13.79 1.28 27.04
C LYS A 234 13.30 -0.15 26.92
N ALA A 235 14.08 -1.06 27.51
CA ALA A 235 13.70 -2.44 27.72
C ALA A 235 12.28 -2.49 28.33
N PRO A 236 11.44 -3.48 27.93
CA PRO A 236 10.14 -3.66 28.56
C PRO A 236 10.31 -3.90 30.07
N PRO A 237 9.34 -3.46 30.91
CA PRO A 237 9.41 -3.67 32.34
C PRO A 237 9.51 -5.17 32.65
N LYS A 238 10.41 -5.52 33.58
CA LYS A 238 10.57 -6.90 34.07
C LYS A 238 9.23 -7.38 34.62
N ALA A 239 8.77 -8.53 34.14
CA ALA A 239 7.62 -9.22 34.71
C ALA A 239 7.91 -9.56 36.18
N GLU A 240 7.03 -9.15 37.08
CA GLU A 240 7.00 -9.62 38.46
C GLU A 240 6.72 -11.13 38.44
N THR A 241 7.70 -11.90 38.90
CA THR A 241 7.56 -13.33 39.17
C THR A 241 6.66 -13.54 40.39
N LYS A 242 5.47 -14.11 40.19
CA LYS A 242 4.79 -14.88 41.24
C LYS A 242 5.44 -16.29 41.31
N PRO A 243 5.75 -16.81 42.51
CA PRO A 243 6.39 -18.11 42.63
C PRO A 243 5.39 -19.25 42.46
N GLY A 244 5.76 -20.26 41.66
CA GLY A 244 5.16 -21.60 41.73
C GLY A 244 4.57 -22.13 40.42
N ALA A 245 5.40 -22.73 39.58
CA ALA A 245 5.06 -23.92 38.77
C ALA A 245 6.34 -24.47 38.10
N LYS A 246 6.51 -25.80 38.15
CA LYS A 246 7.70 -26.55 37.69
C LYS A 246 7.87 -26.53 36.15
N PRO A 247 9.09 -26.81 35.62
CA PRO A 247 9.40 -26.63 34.20
C PRO A 247 8.96 -27.84 33.35
N GLY A 248 8.25 -27.55 32.25
CA GLY A 248 7.96 -28.46 31.15
C GLY A 248 8.67 -28.01 29.87
N GLU A 249 9.10 -28.99 29.08
CA GLU A 249 10.03 -28.98 27.95
C GLU A 249 9.98 -27.85 26.91
N LYS A 250 11.18 -27.56 26.38
CA LYS A 250 11.44 -26.71 25.20
C LYS A 250 10.88 -27.36 23.94
N GLN A 251 10.14 -26.59 23.14
CA GLN A 251 9.91 -26.92 21.73
C GLN A 251 10.49 -25.83 20.84
N ALA A 252 11.37 -26.27 19.93
CA ALA A 252 12.11 -25.47 18.98
C ALA A 252 11.19 -24.90 17.89
N GLY A 253 11.57 -23.75 17.35
CA GLY A 253 10.94 -23.13 16.19
C GLY A 253 11.14 -23.96 14.93
N ASP A 254 10.14 -23.91 14.05
CA ASP A 254 10.25 -24.43 12.70
C ASP A 254 9.81 -23.34 11.73
N ASP A 255 10.77 -22.92 10.91
CA ASP A 255 10.64 -22.02 9.78
C ASP A 255 10.55 -22.86 8.51
N GLY A 256 9.43 -22.76 7.78
CA GLY A 256 9.35 -23.11 6.36
C GLY A 256 8.16 -23.99 5.97
N PRO A 257 7.39 -23.66 4.91
CA PRO A 257 6.48 -24.61 4.32
C PRO A 257 7.22 -25.47 3.29
N ALA A 258 7.33 -26.76 3.58
CA ALA A 258 7.69 -27.78 2.62
C ALA A 258 6.55 -27.96 1.59
N GLY A 259 6.83 -27.70 0.31
CA GLY A 259 5.94 -28.08 -0.79
C GLY A 259 5.94 -29.60 -1.02
N PRO A 260 4.84 -30.19 -1.53
CA PRO A 260 4.78 -31.62 -1.74
C PRO A 260 5.64 -32.04 -2.94
N ARG A 261 6.56 -32.98 -2.70
CA ARG A 261 7.32 -33.70 -3.73
C ARG A 261 6.39 -34.62 -4.54
N ALA A 262 6.25 -34.36 -5.83
CA ALA A 262 5.72 -35.33 -6.78
C ALA A 262 6.81 -36.37 -7.13
N LYS A 263 6.45 -37.66 -7.07
CA LYS A 263 7.29 -38.79 -7.52
C LYS A 263 7.23 -38.91 -9.07
N PRO A 264 8.31 -39.32 -9.76
CA PRO A 264 8.27 -39.55 -11.20
C PRO A 264 7.96 -41.02 -11.54
N SER A 265 7.24 -41.24 -12.65
CA SER A 265 7.18 -42.53 -13.36
C SER A 265 6.64 -42.33 -14.79
N PRO A 266 6.85 -43.27 -15.74
CA PRO A 266 7.93 -43.14 -16.71
C PRO A 266 7.50 -43.20 -18.18
N ASN A 267 8.46 -42.90 -19.06
CA ASN A 267 8.59 -43.31 -20.47
C ASN A 267 7.49 -42.97 -21.50
N GLY A 268 7.90 -42.21 -22.52
CA GLY A 268 7.28 -42.18 -23.85
C GLY A 268 8.24 -41.52 -24.86
N LYS A 269 8.99 -42.33 -25.60
CA LYS A 269 9.74 -41.92 -26.80
C LYS A 269 8.85 -42.12 -28.04
N ALA A 270 8.91 -41.15 -28.96
CA ALA A 270 8.61 -41.16 -30.42
C ALA A 270 7.71 -39.94 -30.75
N GLY A 271 7.95 -39.11 -31.76
CA GLY A 271 8.88 -39.18 -32.88
C GLY A 271 9.00 -37.83 -33.60
N LYS A 272 9.90 -37.79 -34.58
CA LYS A 272 10.15 -36.68 -35.52
C LYS A 272 9.03 -36.56 -36.56
N ASP A 273 8.63 -35.33 -36.86
CA ASP A 273 8.43 -34.64 -38.17
C ASP A 273 7.47 -33.46 -37.87
N GLY A 274 7.52 -32.25 -38.42
CA GLY A 274 8.10 -31.69 -39.63
C GLY A 274 7.48 -30.29 -39.80
N SER A 275 8.01 -29.52 -40.77
CA SER A 275 7.46 -28.30 -41.37
C SER A 275 7.27 -27.00 -40.53
N LYS A 276 8.21 -26.07 -40.77
CA LYS A 276 8.00 -24.71 -41.34
C LYS A 276 6.72 -23.97 -40.93
N GLU A 277 6.88 -22.81 -40.28
CA GLU A 277 6.61 -21.52 -40.94
C GLU A 277 7.18 -20.34 -40.16
N ARG A 278 7.76 -19.41 -40.91
CA ARG A 278 8.52 -18.25 -40.46
C ARG A 278 7.65 -17.03 -40.70
N ILE A 279 7.01 -16.50 -39.66
CA ILE A 279 6.25 -15.24 -39.77
C ILE A 279 7.20 -14.08 -39.49
N LYS A 280 7.37 -13.26 -40.53
CA LYS A 280 8.12 -12.00 -40.54
C LYS A 280 7.40 -10.95 -39.68
N GLN A 281 8.13 -10.26 -38.82
CA GLN A 281 7.73 -8.96 -38.27
C GLN A 281 8.08 -7.86 -39.30
N PRO A 282 7.19 -6.90 -39.57
CA PRO A 282 7.57 -5.68 -40.27
C PRO A 282 8.07 -4.63 -39.27
N ALA A 283 9.18 -3.99 -39.65
CA ALA A 283 9.65 -2.73 -39.08
C ALA A 283 8.93 -1.55 -39.76
N ALA A 284 8.61 -0.52 -38.97
CA ALA A 284 8.33 0.85 -39.43
C ALA A 284 8.46 1.75 -38.19
N ASP A 285 9.53 2.54 -38.08
CA ASP A 285 9.65 3.93 -38.55
C ASP A 285 9.01 4.94 -37.60
N HIS A 286 9.87 5.52 -36.77
CA HIS A 286 9.65 6.82 -36.13
C HIS A 286 9.98 7.93 -37.13
N PRO A 287 9.15 8.99 -37.18
CA PRO A 287 9.66 10.33 -37.37
C PRO A 287 9.42 11.17 -36.12
N ALA A 288 10.48 11.89 -35.76
CA ALA A 288 10.46 12.96 -34.79
C ALA A 288 9.56 14.11 -35.26
N ARG A 289 8.75 14.65 -34.33
CA ARG A 289 8.59 16.08 -34.04
C ARG A 289 7.74 16.26 -32.79
#